data_AF-A0A9E0YHA0-F1
#
_entry.id   AF-A0A9E0YHA0-F1
#
_cell.length_a   1.000
_cell.length_b   1.000
_cell.length_c   1.000
_cell.angle_alpha   90.00
_cell.angle_beta   90.00
_cell.angle_gamma   90.00
#
_symmetry.space_group_name_H-M   'P 1'
#
loop_
_entity.id
_entity.type
_entity.pdbx_description
1 polymer ?
#
loop_
_entity_poly.entity_id
_entity_poly.type
_entity_poly.pdbx_seq_one_letter_code
_entity_poly.pdbx_strand_id
1 'polypeptide(L)'
;QDRYHTAAQWIADQGLGPFIEHNRRWAAVDTLLRQNNWGDQGMAHPGAKMVFMAGYNMDRFRAFVFNSSFLNRFALDDDRLRAIEIRDTDLMHLGFDWIEFMLAGTGPLAECRKK
;
A
#
# COMPACT_ATOMS: atom_id res chain seq x y z
N GLN A 1 38.79 -16.89 -7.77
CA GLN A 1 39.08 -15.52 -7.31
C GLN A 1 37.86 -15.04 -6.57
N ASP A 2 37.97 -14.82 -5.26
CA ASP A 2 36.85 -14.30 -4.47
C ASP A 2 36.70 -12.80 -4.71
N ARG A 3 35.53 -12.38 -5.19
CA ARG A 3 35.19 -10.97 -5.42
C ARG A 3 34.48 -10.44 -4.19
N TYR A 4 35.13 -9.56 -3.44
CA TYR A 4 34.50 -8.88 -2.32
C TYR A 4 33.61 -7.75 -2.82
N HIS A 5 32.35 -7.75 -2.39
CA HIS A 5 31.38 -6.69 -2.65
C HIS A 5 31.07 -5.94 -1.37
N THR A 6 30.96 -4.61 -1.47
CA THR A 6 30.22 -3.86 -0.45
C THR A 6 28.72 -4.15 -0.58
N ALA A 7 27.97 -4.00 0.50
CA ALA A 7 26.52 -4.18 0.49
C ALA A 7 25.83 -3.28 -0.57
N ALA A 8 26.29 -2.03 -0.73
CA ALA A 8 25.75 -1.10 -1.70
C ALA A 8 25.98 -1.55 -3.16
N GLN A 9 27.19 -2.05 -3.46
CA GLN A 9 27.49 -2.60 -4.79
C GLN A 9 26.63 -3.84 -5.07
N TRP A 10 26.48 -4.72 -4.08
CA TRP A 10 25.62 -5.89 -4.25
C TRP A 10 24.15 -5.50 -4.49
N ILE A 11 23.61 -4.55 -3.73
CA ILE A 11 22.23 -4.04 -3.92
C ILE A 11 22.04 -3.48 -5.33
N ALA A 12 22.99 -2.69 -5.82
CA ALA A 12 22.95 -2.12 -7.16
C ALA A 12 23.05 -3.21 -8.23
N ASP A 13 24.00 -4.14 -8.09
CA ASP A 13 24.23 -5.26 -9.01
C ASP A 13 23.00 -6.17 -9.14
N GLN A 14 22.24 -6.34 -8.06
CA GLN A 14 21.02 -7.16 -8.03
C GLN A 14 19.76 -6.37 -8.43
N GLY A 15 19.85 -5.06 -8.68
CA GLY A 15 18.67 -4.23 -9.00
C GLY A 15 17.68 -4.13 -7.84
N LEU A 16 18.13 -4.24 -6.59
CA LEU A 16 17.24 -4.30 -5.42
C LEU A 16 16.70 -2.94 -4.95
N GLY A 17 17.18 -1.84 -5.55
CA GLY A 17 16.77 -0.48 -5.18
C GLY A 17 15.24 -0.29 -5.09
N PRO A 18 14.46 -0.60 -6.14
CA PRO A 18 13.00 -0.48 -6.10
C PRO A 18 12.34 -1.33 -5.00
N PHE A 19 12.83 -2.57 -4.81
CA PHE A 19 12.30 -3.48 -3.78
C PHE A 19 12.55 -2.96 -2.37
N ILE A 20 13.74 -2.40 -2.10
CA ILE A 20 14.07 -1.79 -0.81
C ILE A 20 13.16 -0.60 -0.54
N GLU A 21 12.89 0.22 -1.56
CA GLU A 21 11.98 1.36 -1.43
C GLU A 21 10.54 0.91 -1.15
N HIS A 22 10.04 -0.09 -1.88
CA HIS A 22 8.72 -0.67 -1.61
C HIS A 22 8.63 -1.28 -0.21
N ASN A 23 9.67 -1.97 0.23
CA ASN A 23 9.75 -2.55 1.56
C ASN A 23 9.78 -1.46 2.65
N ARG A 24 10.41 -0.31 2.39
CA ARG A 24 10.42 0.83 3.31
C ARG A 24 9.01 1.36 3.55
N ARG A 25 8.22 1.54 2.49
CA ARG A 25 6.81 1.94 2.60
C ARG A 25 5.98 0.89 3.33
N TRP A 26 6.18 -0.38 3.00
CA TRP A 26 5.51 -1.48 3.71
C TRP A 26 5.85 -1.52 5.20
N ALA A 27 7.10 -1.23 5.59
CA ALA A 27 7.50 -1.20 7.00
C ALA A 27 6.76 -0.12 7.81
N ALA A 28 6.41 1.02 7.20
CA ALA A 28 5.58 2.04 7.84
C ALA A 28 4.16 1.51 8.10
N VAL A 29 3.56 0.85 7.10
CA VAL A 29 2.26 0.17 7.23
C VAL A 29 2.30 -0.92 8.32
N ASP A 30 3.32 -1.78 8.31
CA ASP A 30 3.50 -2.86 9.28
C ASP A 30 3.64 -2.32 10.71
N THR A 31 4.31 -1.18 10.87
CA THR A 31 4.41 -0.50 12.17
C THR A 31 3.04 -0.11 12.71
N LEU A 32 2.16 0.45 11.86
CA LEU A 32 0.79 0.79 12.26
C LEU A 32 0.01 -0.47 12.62
N LEU A 33 0.09 -1.54 11.82
CA LEU A 33 -0.63 -2.79 12.05
C LEU A 33 -0.31 -3.43 13.41
N ARG A 34 0.93 -3.30 13.89
CA ARG A 34 1.36 -3.85 15.18
C ARG A 34 0.84 -3.09 16.40
N GLN A 35 0.22 -1.92 16.25
CA GLN A 35 -0.26 -1.08 17.36
C GLN A 35 -1.60 -1.54 17.97
N ASN A 36 -1.99 -2.80 17.77
CA ASN A 36 -3.25 -3.40 18.24
C ASN A 36 -4.52 -2.66 17.76
N ASN A 37 -4.62 -2.40 16.46
CA ASN A 37 -5.74 -1.65 15.87
C ASN A 37 -7.12 -2.35 15.94
N TRP A 38 -7.18 -3.63 16.35
CA TRP A 38 -8.38 -4.45 16.21
C TRP A 38 -8.90 -5.03 17.53
N GLY A 39 -8.24 -4.73 18.66
CA GLY A 39 -8.63 -5.20 19.99
C GLY A 39 -8.90 -6.71 20.04
N ASP A 40 -9.94 -7.10 20.77
CA ASP A 40 -10.29 -8.51 21.00
C ASP A 40 -10.75 -9.24 19.72
N GLN A 41 -11.17 -8.50 18.68
CA GLN A 41 -11.59 -9.12 17.42
C GLN A 41 -10.41 -9.60 16.57
N GLY A 42 -9.22 -9.02 16.74
CA GLY A 42 -8.03 -9.38 15.97
C GLY A 42 -8.31 -9.48 14.46
N MET A 43 -7.92 -10.60 13.84
CA MET A 43 -8.11 -10.85 12.41
C MET A 43 -9.59 -11.03 11.99
N ALA A 44 -10.51 -11.24 12.92
CA ALA A 44 -11.93 -11.30 12.62
C ALA A 44 -12.54 -9.91 12.34
N HIS A 45 -11.86 -8.84 12.78
CA HIS A 45 -12.30 -7.46 12.57
C HIS A 45 -12.44 -7.15 11.07
N PRO A 46 -13.54 -6.49 10.62
CA PRO A 46 -13.73 -6.16 9.21
C PRO A 46 -12.56 -5.39 8.60
N GLY A 47 -11.93 -4.49 9.37
CA GLY A 47 -10.75 -3.74 8.95
C GLY A 47 -9.54 -4.63 8.63
N ALA A 48 -9.35 -5.74 9.35
CA ALA A 48 -8.25 -6.67 9.09
C ALA A 48 -8.40 -7.35 7.71
N LYS A 49 -9.63 -7.67 7.31
CA LYS A 49 -9.92 -8.22 5.97
C LYS A 49 -9.65 -7.19 4.87
N MET A 50 -9.92 -5.91 5.12
CA MET A 50 -9.65 -4.83 4.17
C MET A 50 -8.15 -4.59 3.99
N VAL A 51 -7.39 -4.58 5.09
CA VAL A 51 -5.92 -4.54 5.05
C VAL A 51 -5.36 -5.71 4.28
N PHE A 52 -5.83 -6.93 4.56
CA PHE A 52 -5.37 -8.13 3.86
C PHE A 52 -5.62 -8.04 2.36
N MET A 53 -6.81 -7.57 1.96
CA MET A 53 -7.15 -7.35 0.55
C MET A 53 -6.17 -6.37 -0.11
N ALA A 54 -5.96 -5.19 0.48
CA ALA A 54 -5.09 -4.16 -0.10
C ALA A 54 -3.61 -4.51 -0.10
N GLY A 55 -3.13 -5.28 0.88
CA GLY A 55 -1.72 -5.63 1.02
C GLY A 55 -1.30 -6.90 0.28
N TYR A 56 -2.22 -7.84 0.04
CA TYR A 56 -1.86 -9.18 -0.45
C TYR A 56 -2.71 -9.69 -1.62
N ASN A 57 -3.85 -9.07 -1.94
CA ASN A 57 -4.70 -9.50 -3.05
C ASN A 57 -4.94 -8.35 -4.03
N MET A 58 -3.96 -8.13 -4.90
CA MET A 58 -3.95 -7.01 -5.85
C MET A 58 -5.12 -7.04 -6.83
N ASP A 59 -5.53 -8.22 -7.32
CA ASP A 59 -6.68 -8.34 -8.24
C ASP A 59 -7.99 -7.91 -7.57
N ARG A 60 -8.21 -8.39 -6.33
CA ARG A 60 -9.41 -8.02 -5.58
C ARG A 60 -9.36 -6.56 -5.15
N PHE A 61 -8.19 -6.05 -4.79
CA PHE A 61 -8.02 -4.64 -4.46
C PHE A 61 -8.26 -3.74 -5.67
N ARG A 62 -7.77 -4.12 -6.86
CA ARG A 62 -8.06 -3.46 -8.13
C ARG A 62 -9.57 -3.40 -8.37
N ALA A 63 -10.25 -4.54 -8.30
CA ALA A 63 -11.70 -4.59 -8.46
C ALA A 63 -12.42 -3.72 -7.41
N PHE A 64 -11.95 -3.70 -6.16
CA PHE A 64 -12.50 -2.84 -5.12
C PHE A 64 -12.31 -1.35 -5.44
N VAL A 65 -11.14 -0.93 -5.91
CA VAL A 65 -10.88 0.47 -6.28
C VAL A 65 -11.80 0.93 -7.42
N PHE A 66 -11.90 0.14 -8.50
CA PHE A 66 -12.61 0.57 -9.71
C PHE A 66 -14.11 0.26 -9.73
N ASN A 67 -14.55 -0.79 -9.03
CA ASN A 67 -15.93 -1.28 -9.11
C ASN A 67 -16.74 -1.03 -7.82
N SER A 68 -16.23 -0.19 -6.91
CA SER A 68 -16.95 0.20 -5.69
C SER A 68 -17.05 1.72 -5.57
N SER A 69 -17.50 2.22 -4.41
CA SER A 69 -17.55 3.65 -4.09
C SER A 69 -16.18 4.26 -3.75
N PHE A 70 -15.08 3.51 -3.87
CA PHE A 70 -13.75 3.99 -3.51
C PHE A 70 -13.39 5.32 -4.20
N LEU A 71 -13.50 5.38 -5.54
CA LEU A 71 -13.19 6.59 -6.32
C LEU A 71 -14.21 7.73 -6.15
N ASN A 72 -15.36 7.45 -5.54
CA ASN A 72 -16.28 8.51 -5.12
C ASN A 72 -15.85 9.14 -3.79
N ARG A 73 -15.13 8.37 -2.95
CA ARG A 73 -14.70 8.78 -1.62
C ARG A 73 -13.33 9.43 -1.62
N PHE A 74 -12.40 8.95 -2.43
CA PHE A 74 -11.04 9.46 -2.49
C PHE A 74 -10.76 10.12 -3.83
N ALA A 75 -10.27 11.36 -3.79
CA ALA A 75 -9.87 12.08 -4.99
C ALA A 75 -8.47 11.61 -5.43
N LEU A 76 -8.39 11.10 -6.66
CA LEU A 76 -7.12 10.82 -7.34
C LEU A 76 -7.07 11.70 -8.58
N ASP A 77 -5.93 12.31 -8.86
CA ASP A 77 -5.72 12.99 -10.14
C ASP A 77 -5.68 11.97 -11.30
N ASP A 78 -5.88 12.48 -12.53
CA ASP A 78 -5.99 11.65 -13.72
C ASP A 78 -4.71 10.84 -14.01
N ASP A 79 -3.54 11.38 -13.66
CA ASP A 79 -2.25 10.70 -13.86
C ASP A 79 -2.13 9.50 -12.92
N ARG A 80 -2.48 9.67 -11.65
CA ARG A 80 -2.51 8.61 -10.65
C ARG A 80 -3.56 7.57 -11.00
N LEU A 81 -4.74 7.97 -11.50
CA LEU A 81 -5.79 7.03 -11.91
C LEU A 81 -5.33 6.14 -13.06
N ARG A 82 -4.74 6.73 -14.12
CA ARG A 82 -4.15 5.97 -15.23
C ARG A 82 -3.01 5.06 -14.77
N ALA A 83 -2.15 5.55 -13.88
CA ALA A 83 -1.03 4.80 -13.34
C ALA A 83 -1.49 3.53 -12.62
N ILE A 84 -2.43 3.65 -11.69
CA ILE A 84 -2.92 2.48 -10.94
C ILE A 84 -3.69 1.50 -11.83
N GLU A 85 -4.29 1.96 -12.93
CA GLU A 85 -4.98 1.09 -13.89
C GLU A 85 -4.00 0.17 -14.63
N ILE A 86 -2.81 0.68 -14.98
CA ILE A 86 -1.85 -0.01 -15.86
C ILE A 86 -0.72 -0.71 -15.07
N ARG A 87 -0.32 -0.17 -13.91
CA ARG A 87 0.87 -0.60 -13.18
C ARG A 87 0.53 -1.10 -11.78
N ASP A 88 0.84 -2.37 -11.51
CA ASP A 88 0.55 -2.99 -10.21
C ASP A 88 1.35 -2.38 -9.06
N THR A 89 2.55 -1.87 -9.31
CA THR A 89 3.35 -1.17 -8.30
C THR A 89 2.67 0.10 -7.80
N ASP A 90 2.02 0.85 -8.69
CA ASP A 90 1.28 2.06 -8.34
C ASP A 90 0.00 1.71 -7.60
N LEU A 91 -0.68 0.63 -8.02
CA LEU A 91 -1.83 0.11 -7.27
C LEU A 91 -1.42 -0.37 -5.87
N MET A 92 -0.26 -1.01 -5.73
CA MET A 92 0.29 -1.45 -4.44
C MET A 92 0.55 -0.24 -3.54
N HIS A 93 1.15 0.82 -4.09
CA HIS A 93 1.37 2.07 -3.37
C HIS A 93 0.06 2.73 -2.92
N LEU A 94 -0.97 2.71 -3.76
CA LEU A 94 -2.32 3.13 -3.36
C LEU A 94 -2.88 2.26 -2.22
N GLY A 95 -2.62 0.96 -2.24
CA GLY A 95 -2.98 0.04 -1.16
C GLY A 95 -2.34 0.44 0.16
N PHE A 96 -1.05 0.78 0.16
CA PHE A 96 -0.35 1.26 1.35
C PHE A 96 -0.96 2.56 1.87
N ASP A 97 -1.15 3.54 0.99
CA ASP A 97 -1.75 4.84 1.33
C ASP A 97 -3.16 4.68 1.94
N TRP A 98 -3.92 3.73 1.42
CA TRP A 98 -5.25 3.42 1.92
C TRP A 98 -5.24 2.72 3.27
N ILE A 99 -4.31 1.79 3.48
CA ILE A 99 -4.13 1.15 4.80
C ILE A 99 -3.71 2.18 5.84
N GLU A 100 -2.74 3.04 5.53
CA GLU A 100 -2.29 4.12 6.42
C GLU A 100 -3.46 5.03 6.79
N PHE A 101 -4.25 5.47 5.81
CA PHE A 101 -5.45 6.27 6.06
C PHE A 101 -6.46 5.55 6.97
N MET A 102 -6.73 4.27 6.74
CA MET A 102 -7.69 3.50 7.54
C MET A 102 -7.25 3.34 9.01
N LEU A 103 -5.95 3.22 9.26
CA LEU A 103 -5.41 2.96 10.61
C LEU A 103 -5.07 4.24 11.37
N ALA A 104 -4.51 5.23 10.70
CA ALA A 104 -4.02 6.47 11.31
C ALA A 104 -4.94 7.68 11.07
N GLY A 105 -5.95 7.57 10.21
CA GLY A 105 -6.85 8.67 9.85
C GLY A 105 -6.18 9.82 9.07
N THR A 106 -4.92 9.65 8.70
CA THR A 106 -4.09 10.63 7.99
C THR A 106 -3.25 9.90 6.94
N GLY A 107 -2.79 10.62 5.92
CA GLY A 107 -1.99 10.05 4.85
C GLY A 107 -2.12 10.82 3.54
N PRO A 108 -1.52 10.30 2.45
CA PRO A 108 -1.51 10.96 1.15
C PRO A 108 -2.83 10.81 0.37
N LEU A 109 -3.82 10.09 0.91
CA LEU A 109 -5.18 10.07 0.37
C LEU A 109 -6.02 11.21 0.92
N ALA A 110 -6.59 11.99 0.00
CA ALA A 110 -7.55 13.04 0.33
C ALA A 110 -8.97 12.51 0.12
N GLU A 111 -9.81 12.60 1.15
CA GLU A 111 -11.24 12.38 0.99
C GLU A 111 -11.86 13.52 0.18
N CYS A 112 -12.75 13.17 -0.76
CA CYS A 112 -13.64 14.13 -1.39
C CYS A 112 -14.47 14.77 -0.29
N ARG A 113 -14.39 16.10 -0.11
CA ARG A 113 -15.26 16.80 0.85
C ARG A 113 -16.71 16.45 0.53
N LYS A 114 -17.46 15.97 1.52
CA LYS A 114 -18.91 15.87 1.41
C LYS A 114 -19.44 17.26 1.08
N LYS A 115 -20.21 17.38 -0.02
CA LYS A 115 -21.05 18.54 -0.24
C LYS A 115 -22.13 18.61 0.84
#